data_AF-X1BWM3-F1
#
_entry.id   AF-X1BWM3-F1
#
_cell.length_a   1.000
_cell.length_b   1.000
_cell.length_c   1.000
_cell.angle_alpha   90.00
_cell.angle_beta   90.00
_cell.angle_gamma   90.00
#
_symmetry.space_group_name_H-M   'P 1'
#
loop_
_entity.id
_entity.type
_entity.pdbx_description
1 polymer ?
#
loop_
_entity_poly.entity_id
_entity_poly.type
_entity_poly.pdbx_seq_one_letter_code
_entity_poly.pdbx_strand_id
1 'polypeptide(L)'
;RLLEEKCVGEEFTLQTFVDGKTVVGSPLVQDHKRAYEDDKGPNTGGMGSYSMEDHLMPFITQKDVDIALEDMKKTVAAVKAETGVEYKGFLYGQFMKTAKRLKLIEYNSRFGDPEAMNVLPLLKGNLVDICWAIINGNLSQNFEFEKQATVCKYLAPEGYPVNPKKDESVKINKKKIDEIGAKYYYASVYREGENIYTTTSRAIGVLGIADSLENAEKIAEAGVECIEGKLFHRKDVGTRKLLQKRIDHMNSLLNS
;
A
#
# COMPACT_ATOMS: atom_id res chain seq x y z
N ARG A 1 15.41 -22.22 -7.08
CA ARG A 1 14.04 -22.06 -6.54
C ARG A 1 14.17 -21.96 -5.04
N LEU A 2 13.59 -20.93 -4.43
CA LEU A 2 13.50 -20.83 -2.98
C LEU A 2 12.33 -21.69 -2.50
N LEU A 3 12.51 -22.49 -1.46
CA LEU A 3 11.44 -23.25 -0.81
C LEU A 3 11.23 -22.64 0.57
N GLU A 4 10.02 -22.17 0.85
CA GLU A 4 9.69 -21.46 2.09
C GLU A 4 8.61 -22.19 2.87
N GLU A 5 8.63 -22.01 4.20
CA GLU A 5 7.59 -22.53 5.08
C GLU A 5 6.26 -21.85 4.75
N LYS A 6 5.20 -22.65 4.56
CA LYS A 6 3.84 -22.12 4.38
C LYS A 6 3.43 -21.33 5.62
N CYS A 7 3.12 -20.06 5.43
CA CYS A 7 2.59 -19.18 6.48
C CYS A 7 1.08 -18.97 6.26
N VAL A 8 0.31 -18.99 7.36
CA VAL A 8 -1.14 -18.80 7.34
C VAL A 8 -1.49 -17.73 8.37
N GLY A 9 -2.20 -16.70 7.92
CA GLY A 9 -2.44 -15.49 8.71
C GLY A 9 -2.98 -14.35 7.85
N GLU A 10 -3.04 -13.17 8.43
CA GLU A 10 -3.34 -11.92 7.72
C GLU A 10 -2.08 -11.09 7.51
N GLU A 11 -1.94 -10.55 6.31
CA GLU A 11 -0.79 -9.75 5.90
C GLU A 11 -1.01 -8.27 6.21
N PHE A 12 0.08 -7.60 6.56
CA PHE A 12 0.15 -6.14 6.62
C PHE A 12 1.57 -5.68 6.25
N THR A 13 1.66 -4.46 5.80
CA THR A 13 2.89 -3.81 5.38
C THR A 13 3.23 -2.71 6.37
N LEU A 14 4.48 -2.69 6.82
CA LEU A 14 5.09 -1.58 7.54
C LEU A 14 6.21 -0.98 6.69
N GLN A 15 6.04 0.27 6.28
CA GLN A 15 7.08 1.02 5.56
C GLN A 15 7.83 1.89 6.56
N THR A 16 9.14 2.04 6.38
CA THR A 16 9.98 2.80 7.31
C THR A 16 10.89 3.76 6.57
N PHE A 17 11.14 4.90 7.19
CA PHE A 17 12.10 5.92 6.80
C PHE A 17 13.39 5.67 7.57
N VAL A 18 14.51 5.56 6.86
CA VAL A 18 15.79 5.11 7.42
C VAL A 18 16.92 6.04 7.03
N ASP A 19 17.66 6.57 8.01
CA ASP A 19 18.80 7.50 7.78
C ASP A 19 20.18 6.87 8.02
N GLY A 20 20.22 5.55 8.20
CA GLY A 20 21.41 4.76 8.54
C GLY A 20 21.46 4.31 10.00
N LYS A 21 20.73 4.98 10.91
CA LYS A 21 20.68 4.63 12.35
C LYS A 21 19.27 4.76 12.95
N THR A 22 18.50 5.73 12.48
CA THR A 22 17.13 6.02 12.88
C THR A 22 16.19 5.29 11.92
N VAL A 23 15.19 4.59 12.47
CA VAL A 23 14.15 3.90 11.71
C VAL A 23 12.79 4.36 12.23
N VAL A 24 12.00 5.02 11.39
CA VAL A 24 10.68 5.57 11.74
C VAL A 24 9.62 4.87 10.89
N GLY A 25 8.59 4.30 11.54
CA GLY A 25 7.50 3.60 10.86
C GLY A 25 6.42 4.53 10.31
N SER A 26 5.81 4.11 9.20
CA SER A 26 4.60 4.69 8.63
C SER A 26 3.33 4.07 9.21
N PRO A 27 2.13 4.58 8.88
CA PRO A 27 0.89 3.83 9.04
C PRO A 27 0.97 2.45 8.42
N LEU A 28 0.26 1.47 9.01
CA LEU A 28 0.13 0.15 8.42
C LEU A 28 -0.72 0.21 7.15
N VAL A 29 -0.35 -0.61 6.17
CA VAL A 29 -1.12 -0.74 4.93
C VAL A 29 -1.39 -2.22 4.67
N GLN A 30 -2.59 -2.58 4.24
CA GLN A 30 -2.86 -3.92 3.71
C GLN A 30 -3.03 -3.81 2.19
N ASP A 31 -2.24 -4.56 1.44
CA ASP A 31 -2.31 -4.64 -0.02
C ASP A 31 -3.11 -5.87 -0.49
N HIS A 32 -3.65 -5.79 -1.70
CA HIS A 32 -4.43 -6.88 -2.31
C HIS A 32 -3.77 -7.36 -3.60
N LYS A 33 -2.87 -8.33 -3.48
CA LYS A 33 -2.08 -8.89 -4.60
C LYS A 33 -2.92 -9.63 -5.64
N ARG A 34 -4.08 -10.19 -5.28
CA ARG A 34 -4.91 -10.99 -6.19
C ARG A 34 -5.71 -10.14 -7.17
N ALA A 35 -5.72 -10.56 -8.43
CA ALA A 35 -6.30 -9.80 -9.55
C ALA A 35 -7.81 -9.53 -9.41
N TYR A 36 -8.57 -10.45 -8.83
CA TYR A 36 -10.04 -10.39 -8.80
C TYR A 36 -10.58 -10.39 -7.37
N GLU A 37 -11.85 -9.99 -7.25
CA GLU A 37 -12.59 -9.96 -5.98
C GLU A 37 -12.55 -11.31 -5.24
N ASP A 38 -12.69 -11.25 -3.92
CA ASP A 38 -12.54 -12.39 -3.02
C ASP A 38 -11.17 -13.10 -3.14
N ASP A 39 -10.14 -12.33 -3.50
CA ASP A 39 -8.75 -12.80 -3.59
C ASP A 39 -8.55 -13.95 -4.59
N LYS A 40 -9.27 -13.87 -5.71
CA LYS A 40 -9.22 -14.85 -6.80
C LYS A 40 -8.26 -14.42 -7.91
N GLY A 41 -7.91 -15.39 -8.74
CA GLY A 41 -7.07 -15.18 -9.91
C GLY A 41 -5.56 -15.14 -9.59
N PRO A 42 -4.74 -14.80 -10.60
CA PRO A 42 -3.29 -14.72 -10.45
C PRO A 42 -2.85 -13.62 -9.47
N ASN A 43 -1.63 -13.75 -8.95
CA ASN A 43 -0.96 -12.67 -8.24
C ASN A 43 -0.58 -11.54 -9.20
N THR A 44 -0.63 -10.32 -8.70
CA THR A 44 -0.30 -9.06 -9.37
C THR A 44 0.65 -8.27 -8.48
N GLY A 45 1.10 -7.10 -8.94
CA GLY A 45 1.80 -6.15 -8.07
C GLY A 45 0.92 -5.50 -6.98
N GLY A 46 -0.40 -5.76 -6.95
CA GLY A 46 -1.37 -5.15 -6.04
C GLY A 46 -2.49 -4.43 -6.79
N MET A 47 -3.74 -4.87 -6.65
CA MET A 47 -4.92 -4.25 -7.28
C MET A 47 -5.53 -3.12 -6.44
N GLY A 48 -4.97 -2.87 -5.26
CA GLY A 48 -5.40 -1.83 -4.34
C GLY A 48 -4.87 -2.10 -2.95
N SER A 49 -5.09 -1.14 -2.06
CA SER A 49 -4.60 -1.19 -0.68
C SER A 49 -5.37 -0.20 0.20
N TYR A 50 -5.35 -0.42 1.50
CA TYR A 50 -5.96 0.50 2.45
C TYR A 50 -5.12 0.67 3.73
N SER A 51 -5.36 1.78 4.42
CA SER A 51 -4.90 2.07 5.79
C SER A 51 -6.10 2.58 6.59
N MET A 52 -6.15 2.25 7.89
CA MET A 52 -7.18 2.75 8.79
C MET A 52 -6.82 4.12 9.36
N GLU A 53 -7.81 4.82 9.89
CA GLU A 53 -7.69 6.15 10.50
C GLU A 53 -6.86 6.19 11.78
N ASP A 54 -6.76 5.07 12.49
CA ASP A 54 -5.90 4.89 13.66
C ASP A 54 -4.48 4.41 13.31
N HIS A 55 -4.20 4.26 12.00
CA HIS A 55 -2.95 3.76 11.42
C HIS A 55 -2.58 2.32 11.83
N LEU A 56 -3.52 1.62 12.48
CA LEU A 56 -3.44 0.22 12.84
C LEU A 56 -4.34 -0.58 11.87
N MET A 57 -4.47 -1.88 12.13
CA MET A 57 -5.44 -2.75 11.47
C MET A 57 -6.22 -3.49 12.55
N PRO A 58 -7.53 -3.76 12.40
CA PRO A 58 -8.34 -4.37 13.46
C PRO A 58 -7.88 -5.76 13.93
N PHE A 59 -7.07 -6.44 13.13
CA PHE A 59 -6.49 -7.76 13.44
C PHE A 59 -5.00 -7.69 13.84
N ILE A 60 -4.43 -6.50 14.00
CA ILE A 60 -3.04 -6.25 14.39
C ILE A 60 -3.03 -5.45 15.70
N THR A 61 -2.21 -5.87 16.68
CA THR A 61 -2.08 -5.15 17.95
C THR A 61 -0.90 -4.17 17.92
N GLN A 62 -0.88 -3.17 18.80
CA GLN A 62 0.28 -2.27 18.92
C GLN A 62 1.58 -3.05 19.21
N LYS A 63 1.49 -4.11 20.02
CA LYS A 63 2.64 -5.00 20.30
C LYS A 63 3.18 -5.67 19.03
N ASP A 64 2.31 -6.01 18.10
CA ASP A 64 2.71 -6.56 16.80
C ASP A 64 3.48 -5.49 15.98
N VAL A 65 3.00 -4.25 15.97
CA VAL A 65 3.69 -3.14 15.30
C VAL A 65 5.07 -2.90 15.90
N ASP A 66 5.17 -2.91 17.23
CA ASP A 66 6.44 -2.70 17.94
C ASP A 66 7.45 -3.81 17.61
N ILE A 67 7.00 -5.07 17.54
CA ILE A 67 7.83 -6.20 17.11
C ILE A 67 8.28 -6.02 15.66
N ALA A 68 7.36 -5.68 14.75
CA ALA A 68 7.69 -5.47 13.34
C ALA A 68 8.73 -4.35 13.19
N LEU A 69 8.53 -3.20 13.85
CA LEU A 69 9.47 -2.07 13.80
C LEU A 69 10.84 -2.43 14.40
N GLU A 70 10.88 -3.24 15.45
CA GLU A 70 12.12 -3.73 16.02
C GLU A 70 12.87 -4.66 15.06
N ASP A 71 12.16 -5.53 14.34
CA ASP A 71 12.78 -6.38 13.31
C ASP A 71 13.33 -5.54 12.14
N MET A 72 12.65 -4.45 11.75
CA MET A 72 13.17 -3.48 10.78
C MET A 72 14.48 -2.84 11.27
N LYS A 73 14.52 -2.40 12.53
CA LYS A 73 15.72 -1.81 13.16
C LYS A 73 16.90 -2.78 13.19
N LYS A 74 16.65 -4.03 13.58
CA LYS A 74 17.67 -5.09 13.58
C LYS A 74 18.22 -5.34 12.18
N THR A 75 17.36 -5.36 11.17
CA THR A 75 17.78 -5.53 9.77
C THR A 75 18.68 -4.38 9.33
N VAL A 76 18.29 -3.12 9.57
CA VAL A 76 19.12 -1.95 9.24
C VAL A 76 20.48 -2.00 9.95
N ALA A 77 20.51 -2.36 11.23
CA ALA A 77 21.74 -2.50 11.99
C ALA A 77 22.64 -3.64 11.45
N ALA A 78 22.04 -4.78 11.09
CA ALA A 78 22.76 -5.93 10.52
C ALA A 78 23.40 -5.59 9.17
N VAL A 79 22.69 -4.89 8.28
CA VAL A 79 23.25 -4.43 6.99
C VAL A 79 24.53 -3.63 7.22
N LYS A 80 24.51 -2.68 8.15
CA LYS A 80 25.71 -1.89 8.49
C LYS A 80 26.83 -2.75 9.08
N ALA A 81 26.50 -3.63 10.02
CA ALA A 81 27.48 -4.47 10.70
C ALA A 81 28.16 -5.48 9.76
N GLU A 82 27.42 -6.09 8.85
CA GLU A 82 27.92 -7.13 7.96
C GLU A 82 28.58 -6.58 6.70
N THR A 83 28.11 -5.44 6.18
CA THR A 83 28.59 -4.90 4.89
C THR A 83 29.47 -3.66 5.04
N GLY A 84 29.45 -3.00 6.21
CA GLY A 84 30.08 -1.69 6.42
C GLY A 84 29.31 -0.53 5.78
N VAL A 85 28.17 -0.76 5.13
CA VAL A 85 27.37 0.25 4.43
C VAL A 85 26.10 0.58 5.21
N GLU A 86 25.84 1.87 5.42
CA GLU A 86 24.59 2.31 6.04
C GLU A 86 23.42 2.20 5.06
N TYR A 87 22.30 1.59 5.50
CA TYR A 87 21.07 1.61 4.73
C TYR A 87 20.38 2.98 4.88
N LYS A 88 20.18 3.71 3.79
CA LYS A 88 19.47 4.98 3.77
C LYS A 88 18.36 4.97 2.72
N GLY A 89 17.19 5.48 3.08
CA GLY A 89 16.02 5.55 2.21
C GLY A 89 14.78 4.96 2.87
N PHE A 90 14.07 4.11 2.13
CA PHE A 90 12.83 3.50 2.59
C PHE A 90 13.00 2.00 2.68
N LEU A 91 12.70 1.41 3.84
CA LEU A 91 12.65 -0.04 3.99
C LEU A 91 11.19 -0.45 4.19
N TYR A 92 10.70 -1.26 3.27
CA TYR A 92 9.38 -1.85 3.28
C TYR A 92 9.49 -3.26 3.82
N GLY A 93 8.68 -3.61 4.82
CA GLY A 93 8.53 -4.98 5.31
C GLY A 93 7.09 -5.45 5.16
N GLN A 94 6.89 -6.55 4.43
CA GLN A 94 5.63 -7.28 4.44
C GLN A 94 5.67 -8.31 5.57
N PHE A 95 4.73 -8.21 6.50
CA PHE A 95 4.60 -9.10 7.63
C PHE A 95 3.29 -9.88 7.54
N MET A 96 3.28 -11.07 8.14
CA MET A 96 2.09 -11.88 8.31
C MET A 96 1.87 -12.15 9.80
N LYS A 97 0.68 -11.78 10.28
CA LYS A 97 0.19 -12.16 11.61
C LYS A 97 -0.36 -13.58 11.54
N THR A 98 0.40 -14.52 12.10
CA THR A 98 -0.05 -15.91 12.27
C THR A 98 -0.62 -16.13 13.68
N ALA A 99 -1.25 -17.28 13.91
CA ALA A 99 -1.73 -17.67 15.24
C ALA A 99 -0.62 -17.68 16.32
N LYS A 100 0.63 -17.96 15.92
CA LYS A 100 1.75 -18.16 16.86
C LYS A 100 2.63 -16.93 17.04
N ARG A 101 2.92 -16.23 15.94
CA ARG A 101 3.86 -15.10 15.89
C ARG A 101 3.67 -14.24 14.65
N LEU A 102 4.29 -13.07 14.65
CA LEU A 102 4.58 -12.37 13.41
C LEU A 102 5.67 -13.10 12.63
N LYS A 103 5.53 -13.10 11.31
CA LYS A 103 6.56 -13.56 10.39
C LYS A 103 6.80 -12.48 9.34
N LEU A 104 8.06 -12.13 9.11
CA LEU A 104 8.46 -11.36 7.94
C LEU A 104 8.32 -12.26 6.71
N ILE A 105 7.68 -11.75 5.66
CA ILE A 105 7.53 -12.42 4.36
C ILE A 105 8.62 -11.94 3.40
N GLU A 106 8.71 -10.63 3.21
CA GLU A 106 9.71 -10.04 2.31
C GLU A 106 10.09 -8.61 2.72
N TYR A 107 11.29 -8.21 2.31
CA TYR A 107 11.72 -6.83 2.32
C TYR A 107 11.75 -6.25 0.91
N ASN A 108 11.39 -4.97 0.78
CA ASN A 108 11.63 -4.18 -0.42
C ASN A 108 12.46 -2.94 -0.04
N SER A 109 13.40 -2.56 -0.90
CA SER A 109 14.32 -1.44 -0.63
C SER A 109 13.82 -0.08 -1.13
N ARG A 110 12.50 0.12 -1.11
CA ARG A 110 11.77 1.26 -1.67
C ARG A 110 10.35 1.29 -1.11
N PHE A 111 9.58 2.34 -1.37
CA PHE A 111 8.16 2.35 -1.06
C PHE A 111 7.37 1.30 -1.87
N GLY A 112 6.35 0.73 -1.24
CA GLY A 112 5.35 -0.14 -1.87
C GLY A 112 4.54 0.58 -2.94
N ASP A 113 4.02 -0.18 -3.90
CA ASP A 113 3.06 0.31 -4.90
C ASP A 113 1.94 -0.73 -5.04
N PRO A 114 0.73 -0.46 -4.51
CA PRO A 114 0.15 0.87 -4.22
C PRO A 114 0.43 1.52 -2.86
N GLU A 115 1.12 0.87 -1.92
CA GLU A 115 1.12 1.26 -0.50
C GLU A 115 1.65 2.68 -0.22
N ALA A 116 2.53 3.23 -1.07
CA ALA A 116 2.95 4.63 -0.98
C ALA A 116 1.77 5.61 -1.06
N MET A 117 0.74 5.29 -1.85
CA MET A 117 -0.43 6.14 -2.05
C MET A 117 -1.31 6.21 -0.79
N ASN A 118 -1.23 5.23 0.10
CA ASN A 118 -1.91 5.26 1.40
C ASN A 118 -1.17 6.09 2.44
N VAL A 119 0.17 6.13 2.34
CA VAL A 119 1.05 6.72 3.36
C VAL A 119 1.39 8.17 3.05
N LEU A 120 1.95 8.44 1.88
CA LEU A 120 2.52 9.75 1.56
C LEU A 120 1.49 10.90 1.57
N PRO A 121 0.24 10.71 1.13
CA PRO A 121 -0.76 11.78 1.18
C PRO A 121 -1.20 12.16 2.60
N LEU A 122 -0.92 11.31 3.59
CA LEU A 122 -1.18 11.60 5.00
C LEU A 122 0.04 12.22 5.71
N LEU A 123 1.22 12.22 5.10
CA LEU A 123 2.44 12.72 5.74
C LEU A 123 2.32 14.22 6.03
N LYS A 124 2.43 14.60 7.30
CA LYS A 124 2.52 16.00 7.70
C LYS A 124 3.95 16.51 7.49
N GLY A 125 4.06 17.67 6.87
CA GLY A 125 5.34 18.30 6.54
C GLY A 125 5.78 18.03 5.10
N ASN A 126 7.08 18.22 4.84
CA ASN A 126 7.64 18.18 3.50
C ASN A 126 8.51 16.93 3.30
N LEU A 127 8.12 16.09 2.34
CA LEU A 127 8.88 14.88 1.98
C LEU A 127 10.31 15.19 1.54
N VAL A 128 10.55 16.33 0.88
CA VAL A 128 11.90 16.74 0.45
C VAL A 128 12.81 16.98 1.65
N ASP A 129 12.29 17.61 2.72
CA ASP A 129 13.05 17.86 3.94
C ASP A 129 13.36 16.55 4.68
N ILE A 130 12.41 15.61 4.69
CA ILE A 130 12.61 14.26 5.23
C ILE A 130 13.68 13.50 4.43
N CYS A 131 13.64 13.56 3.09
CA CYS A 131 14.66 12.96 2.23
C CYS A 131 16.04 13.57 2.48
N TRP A 132 16.13 14.89 2.63
CA TRP A 132 17.37 15.56 3.03
C TRP A 132 17.86 15.09 4.40
N ALA A 133 16.95 14.90 5.35
CA ALA A 133 17.31 14.42 6.67
C ALA A 133 17.84 12.96 6.65
N ILE A 134 17.24 12.12 5.80
CA ILE A 134 17.70 10.75 5.53
C ILE A 134 19.13 10.78 4.96
N ILE A 135 19.38 11.59 3.93
CA ILE A 135 20.70 11.70 3.29
C ILE A 135 21.76 12.12 4.32
N ASN A 136 21.44 13.11 5.15
CA ASN A 136 22.35 13.69 6.14
C ASN A 136 22.47 12.87 7.45
N GLY A 137 21.66 11.83 7.66
CA GLY A 137 21.73 11.02 8.88
C GLY A 137 21.20 11.74 10.13
N ASN A 138 20.22 12.62 9.97
CA ASN A 138 19.59 13.41 11.04
C ASN A 138 18.06 13.35 10.97
N LEU A 139 17.50 12.21 10.58
CA LEU A 139 16.05 12.02 10.50
C LEU A 139 15.42 12.17 11.89
N SER A 140 14.42 13.04 11.97
CA SER A 140 13.60 13.21 13.16
C SER A 140 12.70 11.99 13.37
N GLN A 141 12.50 11.59 14.63
CA GLN A 141 11.53 10.55 14.99
C GLN A 141 10.09 11.08 15.11
N ASN A 142 9.89 12.40 14.97
CA ASN A 142 8.65 13.08 15.36
C ASN A 142 7.85 13.64 14.17
N PHE A 143 8.00 13.11 12.96
CA PHE A 143 7.08 13.49 11.88
C PHE A 143 5.80 12.67 12.00
N GLU A 144 4.68 13.33 11.71
CA GLU A 144 3.35 12.80 11.95
C GLU A 144 2.63 12.47 10.65
N PHE A 145 1.60 11.66 10.76
CA PHE A 145 0.64 11.41 9.70
C PHE A 145 -0.74 11.92 10.12
N GLU A 146 -1.52 12.44 9.18
CA GLU A 146 -2.92 12.77 9.38
C GLU A 146 -3.69 11.50 9.79
N LYS A 147 -4.51 11.60 10.83
CA LYS A 147 -5.33 10.49 11.35
C LYS A 147 -6.58 10.29 10.49
N GLN A 148 -6.36 9.79 9.29
CA GLN A 148 -7.40 9.52 8.30
C GLN A 148 -7.16 8.15 7.66
N ALA A 149 -8.25 7.48 7.32
CA ALA A 149 -8.22 6.25 6.53
C ALA A 149 -7.98 6.58 5.06
N THR A 150 -7.39 5.62 4.36
CA THR A 150 -7.14 5.73 2.91
C THR A 150 -7.50 4.44 2.21
N VAL A 151 -8.06 4.55 1.01
CA VAL A 151 -8.36 3.41 0.13
C VAL A 151 -7.85 3.73 -1.26
N CYS A 152 -6.92 2.92 -1.76
CA CYS A 152 -6.40 2.97 -3.11
C CYS A 152 -7.00 1.82 -3.94
N LYS A 153 -7.57 2.12 -5.09
CA LYS A 153 -8.07 1.17 -6.07
C LYS A 153 -7.34 1.36 -7.39
N TYR A 154 -6.71 0.30 -7.89
CA TYR A 154 -6.05 0.34 -9.19
C TYR A 154 -7.02 -0.05 -10.30
N LEU A 155 -7.08 0.82 -11.31
CA LEU A 155 -7.63 0.51 -12.62
C LEU A 155 -6.55 -0.11 -13.48
N ALA A 156 -6.80 -1.33 -13.95
CA ALA A 156 -5.91 -2.07 -14.85
C ALA A 156 -6.60 -2.30 -16.21
N PRO A 157 -5.83 -2.41 -17.30
CA PRO A 157 -6.38 -2.75 -18.60
C PRO A 157 -7.06 -4.12 -18.59
N GLU A 158 -8.15 -4.26 -19.35
CA GLU A 158 -8.83 -5.55 -19.52
C GLU A 158 -7.82 -6.66 -19.88
N GLY A 159 -7.99 -7.83 -19.25
CA GLY A 159 -7.10 -8.98 -19.43
C GLY A 159 -5.83 -8.97 -18.58
N TYR A 160 -5.50 -7.86 -17.89
CA TYR A 160 -4.44 -7.88 -16.87
C TYR A 160 -4.76 -8.90 -15.75
N PRO A 161 -3.77 -9.64 -15.22
CA PRO A 161 -2.35 -9.60 -15.55
C PRO A 161 -1.91 -10.60 -16.64
N VAL A 162 -2.85 -11.36 -17.23
CA VAL A 162 -2.53 -12.49 -18.11
C VAL A 162 -2.32 -12.07 -19.56
N ASN A 163 -3.28 -11.32 -20.13
CA ASN A 163 -3.25 -10.84 -21.51
C ASN A 163 -3.82 -9.41 -21.61
N PRO A 164 -3.12 -8.42 -21.02
CA PRO A 164 -3.60 -7.05 -20.92
C PRO A 164 -3.73 -6.36 -22.29
N LYS A 165 -4.83 -5.64 -22.50
CA LYS A 165 -5.06 -4.82 -23.70
C LYS A 165 -4.36 -3.46 -23.58
N LYS A 166 -3.32 -3.25 -24.39
CA LYS A 166 -2.61 -1.98 -24.50
C LYS A 166 -3.21 -1.06 -25.57
N ASP A 167 -2.76 0.19 -25.59
CA ASP A 167 -3.08 1.20 -26.59
C ASP A 167 -4.58 1.58 -26.60
N GLU A 168 -5.29 1.35 -25.49
CA GLU A 168 -6.69 1.72 -25.32
C GLU A 168 -6.80 3.11 -24.69
N SER A 169 -7.70 3.94 -25.20
CA SER A 169 -7.91 5.31 -24.71
C SER A 169 -8.48 5.32 -23.29
N VAL A 170 -7.94 6.21 -22.47
CA VAL A 170 -8.44 6.53 -21.13
C VAL A 170 -8.81 8.01 -21.06
N LYS A 171 -10.01 8.31 -20.57
CA LYS A 171 -10.51 9.66 -20.33
C LYS A 171 -10.74 9.87 -18.85
N ILE A 172 -10.32 11.02 -18.34
CA ILE A 172 -10.42 11.35 -16.92
C ILE A 172 -11.20 12.64 -16.78
N ASN A 173 -12.34 12.58 -16.08
CA ASN A 173 -13.09 13.77 -15.71
C ASN A 173 -12.47 14.42 -14.46
N LYS A 174 -11.40 15.18 -14.65
CA LYS A 174 -10.62 15.81 -13.58
C LYS A 174 -11.48 16.69 -12.67
N LYS A 175 -12.38 17.49 -13.27
CA LYS A 175 -13.26 18.39 -12.53
C LYS A 175 -14.15 17.62 -11.53
N LYS A 176 -14.76 16.52 -11.97
CA LYS A 176 -15.62 15.69 -11.11
C LYS A 176 -14.82 14.99 -10.01
N ILE A 177 -13.60 14.53 -10.31
CA ILE A 177 -12.68 13.98 -9.29
C ILE A 177 -12.38 15.03 -8.21
N ASP A 178 -12.06 16.26 -8.60
CA ASP A 178 -11.78 17.35 -7.68
C ASP A 178 -13.02 17.70 -6.82
N GLU A 179 -14.23 17.71 -7.42
CA GLU A 179 -15.50 17.92 -6.70
C GLU A 179 -15.80 16.82 -5.66
N ILE A 180 -15.41 15.57 -5.93
CA ILE A 180 -15.53 14.42 -5.02
C ILE A 180 -14.48 14.46 -3.90
N GLY A 181 -13.34 15.11 -4.15
CA GLY A 181 -12.18 15.11 -3.25
C GLY A 181 -11.31 13.84 -3.36
N ALA A 182 -11.48 13.04 -4.42
CA ALA A 182 -10.60 11.91 -4.68
C ALA A 182 -9.26 12.39 -5.29
N LYS A 183 -8.20 11.61 -5.09
CA LYS A 183 -6.92 11.79 -5.79
C LYS A 183 -6.75 10.68 -6.82
N TYR A 184 -5.97 10.94 -7.87
CA TYR A 184 -5.58 9.90 -8.82
C TYR A 184 -4.12 10.06 -9.24
N TYR A 185 -3.50 8.94 -9.57
CA TYR A 185 -2.10 8.87 -9.97
C TYR A 185 -1.97 8.04 -11.23
N TYR A 186 -1.36 8.62 -12.27
CA TYR A 186 -0.95 7.85 -13.44
C TYR A 186 0.15 6.87 -13.04
N ALA A 187 -0.02 5.60 -13.40
CA ALA A 187 0.98 4.57 -13.25
C ALA A 187 1.50 4.18 -14.65
N SER A 188 1.00 3.09 -15.23
CA SER A 188 1.49 2.56 -16.49
C SER A 188 0.63 3.01 -17.69
N VAL A 189 0.77 4.27 -18.06
CA VAL A 189 0.11 4.88 -19.23
C VAL A 189 1.11 5.70 -20.05
N TYR A 190 0.75 6.01 -21.29
CA TYR A 190 1.47 6.99 -22.09
C TYR A 190 0.51 8.04 -22.65
N ARG A 191 1.08 9.16 -23.07
CA ARG A 191 0.34 10.28 -23.66
C ARG A 191 0.72 10.45 -25.12
N GLU A 192 -0.27 10.59 -25.98
CA GLU A 192 -0.11 10.99 -27.38
C GLU A 192 -1.05 12.16 -27.67
N GLY A 193 -0.48 13.34 -27.94
CA GLY A 193 -1.25 14.58 -28.02
C GLY A 193 -1.91 14.94 -26.68
N GLU A 194 -3.24 15.06 -26.66
CA GLU A 194 -4.01 15.30 -25.43
C GLU A 194 -4.60 14.02 -24.83
N ASN A 195 -4.45 12.89 -25.51
CA ASN A 195 -5.05 11.63 -25.13
C ASN A 195 -4.09 10.78 -24.29
N ILE A 196 -4.66 10.04 -23.33
CA ILE A 196 -3.96 9.07 -22.50
C ILE A 196 -4.33 7.66 -22.97
N TYR A 197 -3.34 6.77 -23.01
CA TYR A 197 -3.49 5.40 -23.46
C TYR A 197 -2.90 4.40 -22.47
N THR A 198 -3.52 3.23 -22.38
CA THR A 198 -3.04 2.13 -21.55
C THR A 198 -1.76 1.51 -22.09
N THR A 199 -0.95 0.98 -21.18
CA THR A 199 0.09 0.00 -21.53
C THR A 199 -0.38 -1.40 -21.15
N THR A 200 0.50 -2.26 -20.62
CA THR A 200 0.20 -3.64 -20.23
C THR A 200 0.09 -3.83 -18.71
N SER A 201 0.24 -2.78 -17.91
CA SER A 201 0.18 -2.86 -16.44
C SER A 201 -0.90 -1.94 -15.87
N ARG A 202 -1.02 -1.91 -14.55
CA ARG A 202 -1.94 -1.05 -13.80
C ARG A 202 -1.82 0.39 -14.31
N ALA A 203 -2.93 0.96 -14.76
CA ALA A 203 -2.95 2.21 -15.50
C ALA A 203 -3.05 3.41 -14.57
N ILE A 204 -4.03 3.42 -13.67
CA ILE A 204 -4.33 4.57 -12.79
C ILE A 204 -4.68 4.06 -11.40
N GLY A 205 -4.05 4.61 -10.36
CA GLY A 205 -4.45 4.41 -8.97
C GLY A 205 -5.38 5.55 -8.54
N VAL A 206 -6.55 5.23 -8.02
CA VAL A 206 -7.50 6.20 -7.45
C VAL A 206 -7.48 6.06 -5.93
N LEU A 207 -7.39 7.18 -5.22
CA LEU A 207 -7.24 7.25 -3.78
C LEU A 207 -8.36 8.08 -3.16
N GLY A 208 -9.10 7.46 -2.26
CA GLY A 208 -9.95 8.17 -1.31
C GLY A 208 -9.27 8.34 0.03
N ILE A 209 -9.52 9.48 0.69
CA ILE A 209 -9.00 9.82 2.02
C ILE A 209 -10.19 10.36 2.82
N ALA A 210 -10.43 9.82 4.02
CA ALA A 210 -11.53 10.26 4.88
C ALA A 210 -11.29 9.85 6.33
N ASP A 211 -12.15 10.30 7.24
CA ASP A 211 -12.04 10.00 8.67
C ASP A 211 -12.48 8.56 9.04
N SER A 212 -12.91 7.76 8.05
CA SER A 212 -13.19 6.33 8.22
C SER A 212 -12.93 5.56 6.94
N LEU A 213 -12.64 4.26 7.07
CA LEU A 213 -12.41 3.37 5.94
C LEU A 213 -13.58 3.39 4.94
N GLU A 214 -14.83 3.31 5.41
CA GLU A 214 -16.01 3.27 4.52
C GLU A 214 -16.18 4.56 3.73
N ASN A 215 -15.85 5.72 4.31
CA ASN A 215 -15.94 6.97 3.58
C ASN A 215 -14.78 7.12 2.59
N ALA A 216 -13.58 6.68 2.95
CA ALA A 216 -12.44 6.65 2.03
C ALA A 216 -12.70 5.71 0.84
N GLU A 217 -13.32 4.55 1.08
CA GLU A 217 -13.74 3.60 0.04
C GLU A 217 -14.76 4.21 -0.92
N LYS A 218 -15.79 4.89 -0.40
CA LYS A 218 -16.80 5.58 -1.22
C LYS A 218 -16.19 6.66 -2.10
N ILE A 219 -15.27 7.46 -1.55
CA ILE A 219 -14.55 8.50 -2.31
C ILE A 219 -13.72 7.85 -3.42
N ALA A 220 -13.00 6.76 -3.12
CA ALA A 220 -12.21 6.04 -4.10
C ALA A 220 -13.08 5.46 -5.22
N GLU A 221 -14.20 4.81 -4.89
CA GLU A 221 -15.12 4.24 -5.88
C GLU A 221 -15.77 5.32 -6.76
N ALA A 222 -16.25 6.42 -6.16
CA ALA A 222 -16.80 7.54 -6.91
C ALA A 222 -15.74 8.21 -7.82
N GLY A 223 -14.47 8.25 -7.38
CA GLY A 223 -13.35 8.69 -8.20
C GLY A 223 -13.07 7.76 -9.38
N VAL A 224 -13.19 6.44 -9.18
CA VAL A 224 -13.07 5.45 -10.26
C VAL A 224 -14.14 5.65 -11.34
N GLU A 225 -15.38 5.95 -10.95
CA GLU A 225 -16.48 6.24 -11.90
C GLU A 225 -16.22 7.48 -12.77
N CYS A 226 -15.24 8.32 -12.43
CA CYS A 226 -14.85 9.49 -13.23
C CYS A 226 -13.79 9.17 -14.30
N ILE A 227 -13.37 7.91 -14.41
CA ILE A 227 -12.36 7.44 -15.36
C ILE A 227 -13.02 6.47 -16.33
N GLU A 228 -13.03 6.84 -17.61
CA GLU A 228 -13.62 6.04 -18.69
C GLU A 228 -12.52 5.38 -19.52
N GLY A 229 -12.72 4.12 -19.89
CA GLY A 229 -11.80 3.34 -20.73
C GLY A 229 -12.08 1.85 -20.60
N LYS A 230 -11.36 1.02 -21.36
CA LYS A 230 -11.40 -0.45 -21.20
C LYS A 230 -10.53 -0.89 -20.02
N LEU A 231 -11.00 -0.56 -18.83
CA LEU A 231 -10.32 -0.77 -17.56
C LEU A 231 -11.22 -1.56 -16.61
N PHE A 232 -10.61 -2.26 -15.67
CA PHE A 232 -11.32 -2.87 -14.54
C PHE A 232 -10.55 -2.62 -13.24
N HIS A 233 -11.25 -2.68 -12.11
CA HIS A 233 -10.69 -2.63 -10.77
C HIS A 233 -11.39 -3.64 -9.87
N ARG A 234 -10.81 -3.90 -8.69
CA ARG A 234 -11.49 -4.64 -7.62
C ARG A 234 -12.37 -3.71 -6.81
N LYS A 235 -13.67 -3.99 -6.73
CA LYS A 235 -14.62 -3.18 -5.95
C LYS A 235 -14.58 -3.47 -4.47
N ASP A 236 -14.12 -4.66 -4.08
CA ASP A 236 -14.13 -5.13 -2.70
C ASP A 236 -12.96 -4.59 -1.84
N VAL A 237 -11.95 -3.97 -2.45
CA VAL A 237 -10.82 -3.33 -1.75
C VAL A 237 -11.31 -2.21 -0.84
N GLY A 238 -10.90 -2.25 0.43
CA GLY A 238 -11.29 -1.26 1.44
C GLY A 238 -12.75 -1.37 1.90
N THR A 239 -13.50 -2.39 1.47
CA THR A 239 -14.90 -2.55 1.92
C THR A 239 -14.97 -3.18 3.31
N ARG A 240 -15.98 -2.77 4.09
CA ARG A 240 -16.27 -3.37 5.41
C ARG A 240 -16.45 -4.88 5.34
N LYS A 241 -17.04 -5.40 4.25
CA LYS A 241 -17.23 -6.84 4.05
C LYS A 241 -15.89 -7.56 3.94
N LEU A 242 -14.94 -7.04 3.17
CA LEU A 242 -13.62 -7.67 3.04
C LEU A 242 -12.81 -7.55 4.33
N LEU A 243 -12.87 -6.40 5.01
CA LEU A 243 -12.25 -6.20 6.31
C LEU A 243 -12.77 -7.20 7.35
N GLN A 244 -14.09 -7.38 7.44
CA GLN A 244 -14.70 -8.34 8.37
C GLN A 244 -14.22 -9.77 8.10
N LYS A 245 -14.09 -10.17 6.83
CA LYS A 245 -13.52 -11.50 6.49
C LYS A 245 -12.11 -11.68 7.04
N ARG A 246 -11.27 -10.63 7.05
CA ARG A 246 -9.89 -10.69 7.58
C ARG A 246 -9.89 -10.83 9.09
N ILE A 247 -10.76 -10.07 9.76
CA ILE A 247 -10.98 -10.16 11.21
C ILE A 247 -11.44 -11.57 11.60
N ASP A 248 -12.48 -12.08 10.92
CA ASP A 248 -13.03 -13.41 11.20
C ASP A 248 -12.00 -14.52 10.95
N HIS A 249 -11.21 -14.40 9.87
CA HIS A 249 -10.14 -15.34 9.57
C HIS A 249 -9.08 -15.33 10.68
N MET A 250 -8.58 -14.17 11.11
CA MET A 250 -7.62 -14.12 12.22
C MET A 250 -8.19 -14.65 13.53
N ASN A 251 -9.43 -14.32 13.85
CA ASN A 251 -10.10 -14.84 15.05
C ASN A 251 -10.23 -16.36 14.98
N SER A 252 -10.52 -16.94 13.82
CA SER A 252 -10.56 -18.40 13.66
C SER A 252 -9.18 -19.03 13.92
N LEU A 253 -8.10 -18.42 13.43
CA LEU A 253 -6.73 -18.92 13.62
C LEU A 253 -6.25 -18.80 15.06
N LEU A 254 -6.61 -17.73 15.77
CA LEU A 254 -6.23 -17.51 17.17
C LEU A 254 -6.99 -18.41 18.15
N ASN A 255 -8.18 -18.87 17.76
CA ASN A 255 -9.02 -19.76 18.54
C ASN A 255 -8.85 -21.25 18.19
N SER A 256 -7.97 -21.57 17.23
CA SER A 256 -7.64 -22.94 16.80
C SER A 256 -6.44 -23.50 17.58
#